data_AF-A0A377HH62-F1
#
_entry.id   AF-A0A377HH62-F1
#
_cell.length_a   1.000
_cell.length_b   1.000
_cell.length_c   1.000
_cell.angle_alpha   90.00
_cell.angle_beta   90.00
_cell.angle_gamma   90.00
#
_symmetry.space_group_name_H-M   'P 1'
#
loop_
_entity.id
_entity.type
_entity.pdbx_description
1 polymer ?
#
loop_
_entity_poly.entity_id
_entity_poly.type
_entity_poly.pdbx_seq_one_letter_code
_entity_poly.pdbx_strand_id
1 'polypeptide(L)'
;METNRHILVANKLLVAMSGLTRWTKRADHYRYEQHHYNIPACFMAFKWTKSRIRHILSILAYADDQGKIEFAEDNTLADFACTSVRSLHNNLKIFEQNGLMTVVRHFPGVISIQLTDYLENYRDLFVDGATVDSKTGYTSVWHGLLSELIALDNVNTLRLALRTIVQVEKDVHVQSNEQAILTYDEIKGFLPKYCGHKLAIQKMMSGLTFLQVSLVEDSKRFLNMVKQNVSLKKRVQDVTRPLLLEVQLSAAQDSKQIKEKDRTEVQLLWFELRKRVGEFLDFDALKVNRDSLFSMSDTFGAKTFKQVVEELKQAFLHHREDLIHSSTHKLFFEEPIFYLHQQLKKAQAKMAIA
;
A
#
# COMPACT_ATOMS: atom_id res chain seq x y z
N MET A 1 -1.50 -15.67 10.14
CA MET A 1 -1.53 -15.19 8.74
C MET A 1 -0.64 -13.96 8.66
N GLU A 2 0.19 -13.82 7.64
CA GLU A 2 1.23 -12.78 7.61
C GLU A 2 0.91 -11.74 6.55
N THR A 3 1.21 -10.48 6.87
CA THR A 3 0.92 -9.35 6.00
C THR A 3 2.04 -9.13 4.99
N ASN A 4 1.66 -8.66 3.81
CA ASN A 4 2.59 -8.20 2.79
C ASN A 4 3.41 -7.03 3.32
N ARG A 5 4.72 -7.04 3.06
CA ARG A 5 5.66 -5.95 3.38
C ARG A 5 5.20 -4.63 2.74
N HIS A 6 4.73 -4.69 1.49
CA HIS A 6 4.22 -3.55 0.72
C HIS A 6 2.83 -3.87 0.16
N ILE A 7 1.85 -3.04 0.52
CA ILE A 7 0.48 -3.15 0.05
C ILE A 7 0.25 -2.15 -1.08
N LEU A 8 -0.17 -2.63 -2.25
CA LEU A 8 -0.56 -1.77 -3.36
C LEU A 8 -2.03 -1.39 -3.24
N VAL A 9 -2.32 -0.08 -3.23
CA VAL A 9 -3.69 0.43 -3.12
C VAL A 9 -3.95 1.43 -4.23
N ALA A 10 -4.95 1.18 -5.06
CA ALA A 10 -5.37 2.09 -6.12
C ALA A 10 -5.70 3.49 -5.56
N ASN A 11 -5.24 4.53 -6.25
CA ASN A 11 -5.44 5.92 -5.82
C ASN A 11 -6.94 6.26 -5.76
N LYS A 12 -7.74 5.72 -6.70
CA LYS A 12 -9.20 5.85 -6.70
C LYS A 12 -9.88 5.28 -5.45
N LEU A 13 -9.36 4.17 -4.89
CA LEU A 13 -9.88 3.57 -3.65
C LEU A 13 -9.51 4.42 -2.43
N LEU A 14 -8.27 4.90 -2.35
CA LEU A 14 -7.85 5.84 -1.29
C LEU A 14 -8.71 7.11 -1.30
N VAL A 15 -8.97 7.66 -2.49
CA VAL A 15 -9.87 8.81 -2.69
C VAL A 15 -11.29 8.50 -2.23
N ALA A 16 -11.88 7.39 -2.67
CA ALA A 16 -13.23 6.98 -2.26
C ALA A 16 -13.35 6.85 -0.73
N MET A 17 -12.37 6.21 -0.08
CA MET A 17 -12.32 6.05 1.37
C MET A 17 -12.12 7.38 2.12
N SER A 18 -11.33 8.31 1.55
CA SER A 18 -11.10 9.65 2.11
C SER A 18 -12.36 10.54 2.06
N GLY A 19 -13.30 10.22 1.18
CA GLY A 19 -14.46 11.03 0.86
C GLY A 19 -14.23 11.85 -0.42
N LEU A 20 -15.30 12.03 -1.20
CA LEU A 20 -15.24 12.84 -2.42
C LEU A 20 -15.40 14.32 -2.11
N THR A 21 -14.72 15.14 -2.89
CA THR A 21 -14.89 16.58 -2.86
C THR A 21 -16.31 16.98 -3.24
N ARG A 22 -16.89 17.88 -2.45
CA ARG A 22 -18.22 18.47 -2.72
C ARG A 22 -18.16 19.56 -3.78
N TRP A 23 -16.96 19.96 -4.20
CA TRP A 23 -16.76 21.08 -5.09
C TRP A 23 -16.79 20.63 -6.53
N THR A 24 -18.00 20.45 -7.01
CA THR A 24 -18.27 19.95 -8.35
C THR A 24 -18.22 21.03 -9.41
N LYS A 25 -18.15 22.32 -9.05
CA LYS A 25 -18.04 23.46 -9.99
C LYS A 25 -16.80 24.30 -9.66
N ARG A 26 -15.92 24.50 -10.65
CA ARG A 26 -14.80 25.47 -10.62
C ARG A 26 -14.72 26.20 -11.95
N ALA A 27 -14.59 27.53 -11.93
CA ALA A 27 -14.45 28.37 -13.13
C ALA A 27 -15.43 27.99 -14.27
N ASP A 28 -16.72 27.91 -13.92
CA ASP A 28 -17.84 27.52 -14.81
C ASP A 28 -17.81 26.12 -15.44
N HIS A 29 -16.87 25.26 -15.04
CA HIS A 29 -16.83 23.86 -15.46
C HIS A 29 -17.19 22.93 -14.31
N TYR A 30 -17.99 21.90 -14.61
CA TYR A 30 -18.28 20.84 -13.67
C TYR A 30 -17.16 19.79 -13.70
N ARG A 31 -16.54 19.53 -12.54
CA ARG A 31 -15.57 18.45 -12.36
C ARG A 31 -15.98 17.60 -11.17
N TYR A 32 -16.47 16.41 -11.48
CA TYR A 32 -16.78 15.42 -10.47
C TYR A 32 -15.57 14.52 -10.26
N GLU A 33 -15.10 14.46 -9.02
CA GLU A 33 -13.93 13.67 -8.65
C GLU A 33 -14.11 12.18 -8.95
N GLN A 34 -15.33 11.66 -8.80
CA GLN A 34 -15.65 10.27 -9.16
C GLN A 34 -15.29 9.94 -10.61
N HIS A 35 -15.52 10.87 -11.54
CA HIS A 35 -15.21 10.66 -12.96
C HIS A 35 -13.73 10.87 -13.23
N HIS A 36 -13.11 11.83 -12.55
CA HIS A 36 -11.67 12.07 -12.68
C HIS A 36 -10.84 10.84 -12.26
N TYR A 37 -11.25 10.18 -11.16
CA TYR A 37 -10.56 8.99 -10.66
C TYR A 37 -11.16 7.67 -11.18
N ASN A 38 -12.14 7.71 -12.08
CA ASN A 38 -12.85 6.52 -12.57
C ASN A 38 -13.30 5.58 -11.42
N ILE A 39 -13.93 6.14 -10.38
CA ILE A 39 -14.32 5.40 -9.18
C ILE A 39 -15.52 4.52 -9.52
N PRO A 40 -15.43 3.19 -9.33
CA PRO A 40 -16.52 2.28 -9.64
C PRO A 40 -17.71 2.50 -8.69
N ALA A 41 -18.93 2.25 -9.20
CA ALA A 41 -20.17 2.46 -8.45
C ALA A 41 -20.21 1.67 -7.13
N CYS A 42 -19.59 0.48 -7.10
CA CYS A 42 -19.50 -0.37 -5.91
C CYS A 42 -18.81 0.35 -4.73
N PHE A 43 -17.79 1.18 -4.98
CA PHE A 43 -17.11 1.96 -3.93
C PHE A 43 -17.92 3.16 -3.41
N MET A 44 -18.97 3.53 -4.15
CA MET A 44 -19.86 4.64 -3.82
C MET A 44 -21.21 4.19 -3.23
N ALA A 45 -21.49 2.89 -3.27
CA ALA A 45 -22.77 2.32 -2.85
C ALA A 45 -23.02 2.39 -1.32
N PHE A 46 -21.99 2.69 -0.53
CA PHE A 46 -22.10 2.85 0.91
C PHE A 46 -21.13 3.89 1.46
N LYS A 47 -21.40 4.33 2.69
CA LYS A 47 -20.52 5.27 3.41
C LYS A 47 -19.28 4.56 3.95
N TRP A 48 -18.09 5.08 3.65
CA TRP A 48 -16.85 4.64 4.28
C TRP A 48 -16.78 5.06 5.76
N THR A 49 -17.00 4.10 6.66
CA THR A 49 -16.81 4.23 8.11
C THR A 49 -15.39 3.83 8.49
N LYS A 50 -14.94 4.15 9.72
CA LYS A 50 -13.62 3.76 10.23
C LYS A 50 -13.36 2.26 10.06
N SER A 51 -14.29 1.42 10.54
CA SER A 51 -14.14 -0.03 10.46
C SER A 51 -14.14 -0.57 9.03
N ARG A 52 -14.88 0.05 8.10
CA ARG A 52 -14.88 -0.36 6.69
C ARG A 52 -13.55 -0.06 6.01
N ILE A 53 -13.01 1.14 6.23
CA ILE A 53 -11.69 1.52 5.73
C ILE A 53 -10.64 0.57 6.28
N ARG A 54 -10.62 0.35 7.60
CA ARG A 54 -9.67 -0.57 8.24
C ARG A 54 -9.78 -1.98 7.65
N HIS A 55 -10.96 -2.57 7.54
CA HIS A 55 -11.10 -3.92 6.96
C HIS A 55 -10.63 -4.02 5.51
N ILE A 56 -10.92 -3.05 4.65
CA ILE A 56 -10.42 -3.12 3.26
C ILE A 56 -8.89 -3.06 3.23
N LEU A 57 -8.29 -2.17 4.01
CA LEU A 57 -6.83 -2.09 4.11
C LEU A 57 -6.22 -3.38 4.70
N SER A 58 -6.85 -3.95 5.72
CA SER A 58 -6.45 -5.24 6.32
C SER A 58 -6.55 -6.39 5.33
N ILE A 59 -7.64 -6.47 4.56
CA ILE A 59 -7.83 -7.49 3.52
C ILE A 59 -6.74 -7.33 2.45
N LEU A 60 -6.47 -6.11 1.98
CA LEU A 60 -5.40 -5.86 1.01
C LEU A 60 -4.01 -6.22 1.54
N ALA A 61 -3.79 -6.10 2.85
CA ALA A 61 -2.53 -6.50 3.48
C ALA A 61 -2.29 -8.01 3.48
N TYR A 62 -3.37 -8.79 3.43
CA TYR A 62 -3.33 -10.24 3.46
C TYR A 62 -3.57 -10.90 2.11
N ALA A 63 -4.09 -10.16 1.14
CA ALA A 63 -4.38 -10.67 -0.18
C ALA A 63 -3.08 -11.00 -0.94
N ASP A 64 -3.11 -12.09 -1.68
CA ASP A 64 -2.04 -12.44 -2.62
C ASP A 64 -2.03 -11.51 -3.85
N ASP A 65 -1.19 -11.83 -4.82
CA ASP A 65 -1.04 -11.09 -6.07
C ASP A 65 -2.28 -11.15 -6.99
N GLN A 66 -3.22 -12.06 -6.71
CA GLN A 66 -4.49 -12.24 -7.40
C GLN A 66 -5.69 -11.68 -6.61
N GLY A 67 -5.43 -11.05 -5.45
CA GLY A 67 -6.48 -10.46 -4.63
C GLY A 67 -7.25 -11.48 -3.80
N LYS A 68 -6.66 -12.65 -3.53
CA LYS A 68 -7.27 -13.75 -2.79
C LYS A 68 -6.68 -13.88 -1.39
N ILE A 69 -7.52 -14.26 -0.45
CA ILE A 69 -7.14 -14.72 0.88
C ILE A 69 -7.76 -16.11 1.07
N GLU A 70 -6.91 -17.12 1.25
CA GLU A 70 -7.35 -18.49 1.50
C GLU A 70 -7.31 -18.84 2.98
N PHE A 71 -8.39 -19.47 3.46
CA PHE A 71 -8.49 -20.05 4.82
C PHE A 71 -8.02 -19.13 5.95
N ALA A 72 -8.54 -17.91 6.01
CA ALA A 72 -8.28 -16.95 7.07
C ALA A 72 -9.21 -17.15 8.27
N GLU A 73 -8.66 -17.00 9.48
CA GLU A 73 -9.46 -16.87 10.68
C GLU A 73 -10.07 -15.47 10.80
N ASP A 74 -11.36 -15.40 11.15
CA ASP A 74 -12.08 -14.14 11.36
C ASP A 74 -11.40 -13.26 12.41
N ASN A 75 -10.90 -13.87 13.49
CA ASN A 75 -10.18 -13.16 14.56
C ASN A 75 -8.94 -12.45 14.01
N THR A 76 -8.15 -13.11 13.15
CA THR A 76 -6.94 -12.51 12.59
C THR A 76 -7.25 -11.23 11.82
N LEU A 77 -8.29 -11.24 10.98
CA LEU A 77 -8.69 -10.07 10.19
C LEU A 77 -9.31 -8.97 11.06
N ALA A 78 -10.11 -9.34 12.06
CA ALA A 78 -10.75 -8.39 12.97
C ALA A 78 -9.73 -7.69 13.89
N ASP A 79 -8.80 -8.46 14.45
CA ASP A 79 -7.74 -8.00 15.35
C ASP A 79 -6.77 -7.08 14.62
N PHE A 80 -6.33 -7.46 13.41
CA PHE A 80 -5.47 -6.61 12.59
C PHE A 80 -6.16 -5.29 12.20
N ALA A 81 -7.48 -5.27 12.05
CA ALA A 81 -8.24 -4.04 11.82
C ALA A 81 -8.59 -3.27 13.11
N CYS A 82 -8.21 -3.79 14.28
CA CYS A 82 -8.60 -3.29 15.60
C CYS A 82 -10.13 -3.12 15.72
N THR A 83 -10.87 -4.18 15.42
CA THR A 83 -12.34 -4.22 15.53
C THR A 83 -12.83 -5.56 16.09
N SER A 84 -14.12 -5.67 16.37
CA SER A 84 -14.74 -6.95 16.72
C SER A 84 -15.04 -7.81 15.49
N VAL A 85 -15.01 -9.13 15.64
CA VAL A 85 -15.47 -10.08 14.61
C VAL A 85 -16.88 -9.78 14.11
N ARG A 86 -17.78 -9.33 15.00
CA ARG A 86 -19.12 -8.87 14.60
C ARG A 86 -19.06 -7.72 13.60
N SER A 87 -18.15 -6.76 13.81
CA SER A 87 -17.95 -5.64 12.88
C SER A 87 -17.37 -6.12 11.55
N LEU A 88 -16.44 -7.09 11.59
CA LEU A 88 -15.92 -7.75 10.40
C LEU A 88 -17.05 -8.38 9.59
N HIS A 89 -17.84 -9.27 10.18
CA HIS A 89 -18.95 -9.94 9.49
C HIS A 89 -19.97 -8.96 8.90
N ASN A 90 -20.35 -7.92 9.65
CA ASN A 90 -21.25 -6.89 9.15
C ASN A 90 -20.67 -6.16 7.93
N ASN A 91 -19.38 -5.81 7.96
CA ASN A 91 -18.73 -5.12 6.86
C ASN A 91 -18.51 -6.04 5.65
N LEU A 92 -18.10 -7.30 5.86
CA LEU A 92 -17.96 -8.30 4.79
C LEU A 92 -19.28 -8.51 4.04
N LYS A 93 -20.39 -8.63 4.77
CA LYS A 93 -21.73 -8.73 4.16
C LYS A 93 -22.04 -7.51 3.28
N ILE A 94 -21.71 -6.31 3.74
CA ILE A 94 -21.91 -5.08 2.95
C ILE A 94 -21.01 -5.07 1.72
N PHE A 95 -19.75 -5.46 1.86
CA PHE A 95 -18.81 -5.51 0.72
C PHE A 95 -19.27 -6.50 -0.35
N GLU A 96 -19.69 -7.69 0.06
CA GLU A 96 -20.22 -8.72 -0.83
C GLU A 96 -21.52 -8.28 -1.53
N GLN A 97 -22.47 -7.72 -0.78
CA GLN A 97 -23.73 -7.20 -1.34
C GLN A 97 -23.54 -6.10 -2.37
N ASN A 98 -22.44 -5.34 -2.29
CA ASN A 98 -22.14 -4.25 -3.22
C ASN A 98 -21.09 -4.66 -4.27
N GLY A 99 -20.73 -5.95 -4.36
CA GLY A 99 -19.88 -6.49 -5.41
C GLY A 99 -18.39 -6.20 -5.25
N LEU A 100 -17.90 -5.84 -4.06
CA LEU A 100 -16.47 -5.59 -3.83
C LEU A 100 -15.66 -6.88 -3.76
N MET A 101 -16.27 -7.95 -3.27
CA MET A 101 -15.61 -9.22 -3.02
C MET A 101 -16.63 -10.35 -2.92
N THR A 102 -16.17 -11.58 -3.03
CA THR A 102 -16.94 -12.78 -2.65
C THR A 102 -16.35 -13.40 -1.40
N VAL A 103 -17.20 -13.85 -0.47
CA VAL A 103 -16.77 -14.45 0.79
C VAL A 103 -17.31 -15.87 0.92
N VAL A 104 -16.39 -16.85 0.95
CA VAL A 104 -16.73 -18.25 1.19
C VAL A 104 -16.46 -18.57 2.65
N ARG A 105 -17.45 -19.16 3.35
CA ARG A 105 -17.29 -19.64 4.72
C ARG A 105 -17.10 -21.16 4.69
N HIS A 106 -15.93 -21.63 5.13
CA HIS A 106 -15.59 -23.06 5.12
C HIS A 106 -15.97 -23.74 6.43
N PHE A 107 -15.80 -23.02 7.54
CA PHE A 107 -16.06 -23.49 8.90
C PHE A 107 -16.40 -22.29 9.80
N PRO A 108 -17.07 -22.46 10.96
CA PRO A 108 -17.22 -21.37 11.92
C PRO A 108 -15.88 -20.70 12.24
N GLY A 109 -15.78 -19.40 11.94
CA GLY A 109 -14.56 -18.62 12.16
C GLY A 109 -13.52 -18.68 11.04
N VAL A 110 -13.74 -19.46 9.96
CA VAL A 110 -12.77 -19.63 8.86
C VAL A 110 -13.39 -19.25 7.52
N ILE A 111 -12.79 -18.28 6.85
CA ILE A 111 -13.29 -17.70 5.59
C ILE A 111 -12.23 -17.65 4.50
N SER A 112 -12.68 -17.55 3.26
CA SER A 112 -11.85 -17.14 2.12
C SER A 112 -12.50 -15.96 1.42
N ILE A 113 -11.67 -15.02 0.98
CA ILE A 113 -12.10 -13.77 0.36
C ILE A 113 -11.44 -13.68 -1.02
N GLN A 114 -12.21 -13.33 -2.04
CA GLN A 114 -11.69 -12.96 -3.35
C GLN A 114 -12.17 -11.55 -3.67
N LEU A 115 -11.24 -10.64 -3.93
CA LEU A 115 -11.55 -9.28 -4.37
C LEU A 115 -12.02 -9.29 -5.82
N THR A 116 -13.13 -8.60 -6.09
CA THR A 116 -13.73 -8.51 -7.44
C THR A 116 -12.90 -7.57 -8.32
N ASP A 117 -12.54 -8.02 -9.51
CA ASP A 117 -11.69 -7.31 -10.48
C ASP A 117 -10.44 -6.72 -9.82
N TYR A 118 -9.70 -7.54 -9.07
CA TYR A 118 -8.61 -7.10 -8.19
C TYR A 118 -7.62 -6.13 -8.87
N LEU A 119 -7.13 -6.50 -10.06
CA LEU A 119 -6.18 -5.68 -10.81
C LEU A 119 -6.75 -4.31 -11.15
N GLU A 120 -7.97 -4.26 -11.70
CA GLU A 120 -8.61 -3.00 -12.06
C GLU A 120 -8.99 -2.19 -10.81
N ASN A 121 -9.76 -2.76 -9.89
CA ASN A 121 -10.38 -2.01 -8.80
C ASN A 121 -9.41 -1.63 -7.69
N TYR A 122 -8.44 -2.49 -7.38
CA TYR A 122 -7.58 -2.36 -6.21
C TYR A 122 -6.12 -2.04 -6.55
N ARG A 123 -5.69 -2.29 -7.79
CA ARG A 123 -4.36 -1.87 -8.29
C ARG A 123 -4.41 -0.82 -9.40
N ASP A 124 -5.60 -0.50 -9.93
CA ASP A 124 -5.77 0.41 -11.07
C ASP A 124 -4.94 0.02 -12.30
N LEU A 125 -4.88 -1.29 -12.56
CA LEU A 125 -4.21 -1.89 -13.71
C LEU A 125 -5.25 -2.48 -14.66
N PHE A 126 -5.24 -2.02 -15.90
CA PHE A 126 -6.11 -2.46 -16.98
C PHE A 126 -5.25 -3.26 -17.96
N VAL A 127 -5.63 -4.53 -18.17
CA VAL A 127 -4.93 -5.41 -19.10
C VAL A 127 -5.69 -5.40 -20.42
N ASP A 128 -5.05 -4.89 -21.47
CA ASP A 128 -5.55 -4.98 -22.84
C ASP A 128 -4.51 -5.71 -23.70
N GLY A 129 -4.76 -7.00 -23.95
CA GLY A 129 -3.81 -7.89 -24.62
C GLY A 129 -2.46 -7.98 -23.89
N ALA A 130 -1.41 -7.46 -24.52
CA ALA A 130 -0.05 -7.43 -23.97
C ALA A 130 0.30 -6.11 -23.26
N THR A 131 -0.60 -5.12 -23.27
CA THR A 131 -0.38 -3.82 -22.63
C THR A 131 -1.07 -3.74 -21.28
N VAL A 132 -0.39 -3.12 -20.32
CA VAL A 132 -0.93 -2.85 -18.98
C VAL A 132 -0.93 -1.35 -18.78
N ASP A 133 -2.14 -0.77 -18.73
CA ASP A 133 -2.34 0.66 -18.54
C ASP A 133 -2.86 0.97 -17.12
N SER A 134 -2.62 2.20 -16.67
CA SER A 134 -3.19 2.73 -15.44
C SER A 134 -3.79 4.10 -15.68
N LYS A 135 -4.99 4.35 -15.12
CA LYS A 135 -5.70 5.62 -15.33
C LYS A 135 -5.30 6.68 -14.30
N THR A 136 -5.16 6.25 -13.05
CA THR A 136 -4.96 7.10 -11.87
C THR A 136 -3.76 6.69 -11.04
N GLY A 137 -3.23 5.48 -11.29
CA GLY A 137 -2.12 4.90 -10.54
C GLY A 137 -2.56 4.25 -9.23
N TYR A 138 -1.56 3.71 -8.55
CA TYR A 138 -1.67 3.14 -7.21
C TYR A 138 -0.58 3.71 -6.32
N THR A 139 -0.82 3.67 -5.01
CA THR A 139 0.16 4.02 -4.00
C THR A 139 0.66 2.75 -3.33
N SER A 140 1.97 2.63 -3.14
CA SER A 140 2.55 1.60 -2.30
C SER A 140 2.48 2.06 -0.83
N VAL A 141 1.94 1.22 0.04
CA VAL A 141 1.86 1.47 1.49
C VAL A 141 2.66 0.38 2.18
N TRP A 142 3.80 0.75 2.78
CA TRP A 142 4.58 -0.22 3.55
C TRP A 142 3.84 -0.58 4.85
N HIS A 143 4.02 -1.82 5.33
CA HIS A 143 3.20 -2.39 6.41
C HIS A 143 3.18 -1.58 7.72
N GLY A 144 4.25 -0.87 8.08
CA GLY A 144 4.24 -0.05 9.29
C GLY A 144 3.49 1.27 9.12
N LEU A 145 3.50 1.89 7.93
CA LEU A 145 2.58 3.00 7.64
C LEU A 145 1.13 2.52 7.68
N LEU A 146 0.86 1.31 7.19
CA LEU A 146 -0.46 0.70 7.33
C LEU A 146 -0.85 0.54 8.81
N SER A 147 0.04 0.04 9.67
CA SER A 147 -0.20 -0.08 11.11
C SER A 147 -0.55 1.27 11.76
N GLU A 148 0.18 2.33 11.41
CA GLU A 148 -0.12 3.70 11.86
C GLU A 148 -1.51 4.17 11.38
N LEU A 149 -1.88 3.90 10.13
CA LEU A 149 -3.20 4.22 9.59
C LEU A 149 -4.32 3.47 10.32
N ILE A 150 -4.12 2.17 10.60
CA ILE A 150 -5.07 1.36 11.36
C ILE A 150 -5.21 1.90 12.78
N ALA A 151 -4.13 2.33 13.43
CA ALA A 151 -4.14 2.85 14.80
C ALA A 151 -4.94 4.17 14.94
N LEU A 152 -5.16 4.92 13.86
CA LEU A 152 -5.91 6.18 13.91
C LEU A 152 -7.37 6.00 14.37
N ASP A 153 -7.71 6.55 15.53
CA ASP A 153 -9.04 6.38 16.12
C ASP A 153 -10.14 7.27 15.54
N ASN A 154 -9.76 8.43 15.01
CA ASN A 154 -10.70 9.35 14.41
C ASN A 154 -10.82 9.10 12.91
N VAL A 155 -12.03 8.81 12.43
CA VAL A 155 -12.29 8.55 11.01
C VAL A 155 -11.89 9.72 10.10
N ASN A 156 -11.99 10.97 10.57
CA ASN A 156 -11.63 12.12 9.76
C ASN A 156 -10.11 12.35 9.74
N THR A 157 -9.39 12.00 10.81
CA THR A 157 -7.92 11.93 10.78
C THR A 157 -7.46 10.86 9.80
N LEU A 158 -8.10 9.67 9.82
CA LEU A 158 -7.82 8.61 8.84
C LEU A 158 -8.09 9.08 7.41
N ARG A 159 -9.23 9.73 7.14
CA ARG A 159 -9.52 10.33 5.83
C ARG A 159 -8.47 11.33 5.38
N LEU A 160 -8.03 12.21 6.29
CA LEU A 160 -6.97 13.16 6.01
C LEU A 160 -5.66 12.45 5.68
N ALA A 161 -5.28 11.43 6.44
CA ALA A 161 -4.08 10.62 6.19
C ALA A 161 -4.10 9.96 4.81
N LEU A 162 -5.20 9.29 4.45
CA LEU A 162 -5.34 8.66 3.13
C LEU A 162 -5.23 9.69 2.01
N ARG A 163 -5.82 10.87 2.19
CA ARG A 163 -5.75 11.95 1.22
C ARG A 163 -4.34 12.51 1.07
N THR A 164 -3.64 12.67 2.19
CA THR A 164 -2.24 13.11 2.21
C THR A 164 -1.36 12.12 1.46
N ILE A 165 -1.56 10.81 1.65
CA ILE A 165 -0.80 9.77 0.94
C ILE A 165 -1.00 9.87 -0.57
N VAL A 166 -2.23 10.06 -1.05
CA VAL A 166 -2.51 10.28 -2.49
C VAL A 166 -1.82 11.56 -3.00
N GLN A 167 -1.80 12.63 -2.20
CA GLN A 167 -1.15 13.87 -2.59
C GLN A 167 0.37 13.75 -2.63
N VAL A 168 0.97 12.97 -1.73
CA VAL A 168 2.38 12.59 -1.76
C VAL A 168 2.72 11.86 -3.06
N GLU A 169 1.95 10.84 -3.42
CA GLU A 169 2.18 10.10 -4.67
C GLU A 169 2.19 11.06 -5.86
N LYS A 170 1.20 11.96 -5.92
CA LYS A 170 1.07 12.93 -7.01
C LYS A 170 2.17 13.99 -7.04
N ASP A 171 2.41 14.69 -5.94
CA ASP A 171 3.32 15.84 -5.92
C ASP A 171 4.78 15.41 -5.82
N VAL A 172 5.09 14.42 -4.96
CA VAL A 172 6.46 14.01 -4.68
C VAL A 172 6.91 12.93 -5.66
N HIS A 173 6.17 11.82 -5.77
CA HIS A 173 6.65 10.67 -6.53
C HIS A 173 6.46 10.78 -8.04
N VAL A 174 5.40 11.46 -8.49
CA VAL A 174 5.10 11.64 -9.92
C VAL A 174 5.66 12.95 -10.46
N GLN A 175 5.57 14.03 -9.69
CA GLN A 175 6.00 15.37 -10.13
C GLN A 175 7.35 15.81 -9.58
N SER A 176 8.01 14.98 -8.77
CA SER A 176 9.34 15.24 -8.21
C SER A 176 9.45 16.55 -7.44
N ASN A 177 8.35 16.99 -6.79
CA ASN A 177 8.42 18.11 -5.85
C ASN A 177 8.98 17.61 -4.50
N GLU A 178 9.67 18.49 -3.75
CA GLU A 178 10.23 18.12 -2.44
C GLU A 178 9.17 17.79 -1.39
N GLN A 179 7.93 18.27 -1.59
CA GLN A 179 6.87 18.18 -0.60
C GLN A 179 5.49 18.17 -1.23
N ALA A 180 4.56 17.53 -0.54
CA ALA A 180 3.18 17.45 -0.94
C ALA A 180 2.35 18.55 -0.27
N ILE A 181 1.42 19.12 -1.03
CA ILE A 181 0.66 20.29 -0.57
C ILE A 181 -0.83 20.04 -0.73
N LEU A 182 -1.54 20.10 0.39
CA LEU A 182 -3.00 20.17 0.41
C LEU A 182 -3.43 21.59 0.78
N THR A 183 -4.24 22.19 -0.07
CA THR A 183 -4.84 23.48 0.25
C THR A 183 -5.95 23.29 1.28
N TYR A 184 -6.17 24.26 2.15
CA TYR A 184 -7.28 24.21 3.11
C TYR A 184 -8.64 24.04 2.46
N ASP A 185 -8.75 24.61 1.27
CA ASP A 185 -9.88 24.49 0.40
C ASP A 185 -10.11 23.02 0.01
N GLU A 186 -9.09 22.31 -0.47
CA GLU A 186 -9.19 20.87 -0.75
C GLU A 186 -9.60 20.06 0.49
N ILE A 187 -9.02 20.36 1.66
CA ILE A 187 -9.36 19.69 2.93
C ILE A 187 -10.84 19.85 3.26
N LYS A 188 -11.39 21.06 3.09
CA LYS A 188 -12.82 21.33 3.27
C LYS A 188 -13.70 20.62 2.25
N GLY A 189 -13.19 20.40 1.04
CA GLY A 189 -13.91 19.77 -0.05
C GLY A 189 -14.33 18.35 0.31
N PHE A 190 -13.40 17.52 0.79
CA PHE A 190 -13.65 16.10 1.07
C PHE A 190 -14.10 15.81 2.50
N LEU A 191 -13.69 16.61 3.50
CA LEU A 191 -14.10 16.37 4.88
C LEU A 191 -15.56 16.77 5.16
N PRO A 192 -16.14 16.26 6.26
CA PRO A 192 -17.40 16.78 6.78
C PRO A 192 -17.35 18.28 7.08
N LYS A 193 -18.44 19.02 6.80
CA LYS A 193 -18.53 20.48 7.03
C LYS A 193 -18.09 20.90 8.44
N TYR A 194 -18.43 20.11 9.45
CA TYR A 194 -18.08 20.39 10.85
C TYR A 194 -16.58 20.32 11.16
N CYS A 195 -15.78 19.65 10.32
CA CYS A 195 -14.31 19.60 10.43
C CYS A 195 -13.62 20.78 9.75
N GLY A 196 -14.36 21.64 9.03
CA GLY A 196 -13.79 22.70 8.19
C GLY A 196 -13.31 23.94 8.96
N HIS A 197 -12.92 23.84 10.22
CA HIS A 197 -12.33 24.96 10.95
C HIS A 197 -10.88 24.64 11.33
N LYS A 198 -10.03 25.68 11.36
CA LYS A 198 -8.57 25.56 11.52
C LYS A 198 -8.18 24.66 12.69
N LEU A 199 -8.78 24.87 13.86
CA LEU A 199 -8.49 24.09 15.08
C LEU A 199 -8.80 22.59 14.91
N ALA A 200 -9.90 22.22 14.25
CA ALA A 200 -10.19 20.81 13.98
C ALA A 200 -9.16 20.20 13.03
N ILE A 201 -8.73 20.94 12.01
CA ILE A 201 -7.70 20.47 11.07
C ILE A 201 -6.36 20.31 11.78
N GLN A 202 -5.95 21.27 12.61
CA GLN A 202 -4.77 21.15 13.47
C GLN A 202 -4.83 19.94 14.39
N LYS A 203 -5.98 19.68 15.02
CA LYS A 203 -6.18 18.49 15.88
C LYS A 203 -6.11 17.18 15.09
N MET A 204 -6.56 17.15 13.84
CA MET A 204 -6.39 15.97 12.99
C MET A 204 -4.92 15.80 12.59
N MET A 205 -4.24 16.88 12.21
CA MET A 205 -2.82 16.89 11.84
C MET A 205 -1.90 16.44 12.97
N SER A 206 -2.19 16.82 14.22
CA SER A 206 -1.40 16.38 15.37
C SER A 206 -1.44 14.86 15.58
N GLY A 207 -2.45 14.17 15.02
CA GLY A 207 -2.52 12.71 15.00
C GLY A 207 -1.74 12.06 13.85
N LEU A 208 -1.15 12.83 12.93
CA LEU A 208 -0.40 12.36 11.76
C LEU A 208 1.12 12.49 11.99
N THR A 209 1.59 12.08 13.17
CA THR A 209 3.01 12.15 13.55
C THR A 209 3.93 11.40 12.59
N PHE A 210 3.40 10.36 11.95
CA PHE A 210 4.09 9.52 10.96
C PHE A 210 4.23 10.15 9.56
N LEU A 211 3.68 11.36 9.30
CA LEU A 211 3.73 12.05 8.00
C LEU A 211 4.33 13.47 8.06
N GLN A 212 5.01 13.85 9.14
CA GLN A 212 5.64 15.19 9.34
C GLN A 212 4.82 16.35 8.75
N VAL A 213 3.60 16.52 9.25
CA VAL A 213 2.65 17.49 8.70
C VAL A 213 2.80 18.85 9.35
N SER A 214 2.87 19.91 8.56
CA SER A 214 2.99 21.30 9.04
C SER A 214 1.95 22.23 8.40
N LEU A 215 1.56 23.28 9.11
CA LEU A 215 0.74 24.36 8.55
C LEU A 215 1.63 25.49 8.06
N VAL A 216 1.32 25.98 6.87
CA VAL A 216 1.98 27.14 6.27
C VAL A 216 1.07 28.33 6.47
N GLU A 217 1.52 29.25 7.32
CA GLU A 217 0.76 30.44 7.72
C GLU A 217 1.48 31.74 7.38
N ASP A 218 2.78 31.69 7.11
CA ASP A 218 3.59 32.86 6.81
C ASP A 218 3.75 33.08 5.29
N SER A 219 3.70 34.35 4.89
CA SER A 219 3.74 34.75 3.48
C SER A 219 5.06 34.38 2.79
N LYS A 220 6.19 34.34 3.51
CA LYS A 220 7.49 34.01 2.92
C LYS A 220 7.54 32.54 2.51
N ARG A 221 7.16 31.63 3.42
CA ARG A 221 7.07 30.19 3.16
C ARG A 221 6.05 29.91 2.07
N PHE A 222 4.86 30.53 2.13
CA PHE A 222 3.86 30.41 1.06
C PHE A 222 4.42 30.77 -0.32
N LEU A 223 5.06 31.94 -0.46
CA LEU A 223 5.64 32.37 -1.73
C LEU A 223 6.75 31.43 -2.21
N ASN A 224 7.59 30.93 -1.31
CA ASN A 224 8.62 29.94 -1.65
C ASN A 224 7.99 28.64 -2.17
N MET A 225 6.96 28.13 -1.50
CA MET A 225 6.26 26.92 -1.93
C MET A 225 5.61 27.08 -3.31
N VAL A 226 4.96 28.22 -3.58
CA VAL A 226 4.35 28.49 -4.88
C VAL A 226 5.41 28.58 -6.00
N LYS A 227 6.62 29.07 -5.69
CA LYS A 227 7.72 29.13 -6.65
C LYS A 227 8.31 27.74 -6.93
N GLN A 228 8.45 26.90 -5.91
CA GLN A 228 9.10 25.59 -5.99
C GLN A 228 8.16 24.48 -6.46
N ASN A 229 6.89 24.50 -6.05
CA ASN A 229 5.93 23.44 -6.37
C ASN A 229 5.11 23.79 -7.62
N VAL A 230 5.38 23.09 -8.72
CA VAL A 230 4.74 23.33 -10.03
C VAL A 230 3.24 23.05 -9.99
N SER A 231 2.81 22.07 -9.18
CA SER A 231 1.41 21.69 -8.99
C SER A 231 0.63 22.80 -8.29
N LEU A 232 1.18 23.33 -7.19
CA LEU A 232 0.60 24.43 -6.46
C LEU A 232 0.55 25.69 -7.32
N LYS A 233 1.61 26.02 -8.06
CA LYS A 233 1.65 27.19 -8.95
C LYS A 233 0.48 27.23 -9.94
N LYS A 234 0.10 26.06 -10.49
CA LYS A 234 -1.05 25.93 -11.41
C LYS A 234 -2.40 26.11 -10.73
N ARG A 235 -2.51 25.73 -9.45
CA ARG A 235 -3.78 25.73 -8.69
C ARG A 235 -3.92 26.92 -7.74
N VAL A 236 -2.88 27.73 -7.54
CA VAL A 236 -2.87 28.82 -6.55
C VAL A 236 -3.96 29.86 -6.81
N GLN A 237 -4.36 30.03 -8.07
CA GLN A 237 -5.45 30.92 -8.47
C GLN A 237 -6.82 30.46 -7.94
N ASP A 238 -6.97 29.16 -7.68
CA ASP A 238 -8.18 28.58 -7.10
C ASP A 238 -8.18 28.63 -5.56
N VAL A 239 -7.07 29.04 -4.94
CA VAL A 239 -6.93 29.08 -3.48
C VAL A 239 -7.59 30.34 -2.94
N THR A 240 -8.76 30.17 -2.34
CA THR A 240 -9.54 31.25 -1.74
C THR A 240 -9.14 31.52 -0.29
N ARG A 241 -8.36 30.63 0.32
CA ARG A 241 -7.97 30.69 1.74
C ARG A 241 -6.47 30.45 1.88
N PRO A 242 -5.73 31.32 2.59
CA PRO A 242 -4.26 31.31 2.62
C PRO A 242 -3.64 30.23 3.53
N LEU A 243 -4.40 29.19 3.89
CA LEU A 243 -3.88 28.11 4.74
C LEU A 243 -3.52 26.90 3.86
N LEU A 244 -2.27 26.44 3.96
CA LEU A 244 -1.82 25.21 3.32
C LEU A 244 -1.36 24.21 4.38
N LEU A 245 -1.59 22.95 4.08
CA LEU A 245 -1.03 21.81 4.77
C LEU A 245 0.12 21.29 3.92
N GLU A 246 1.31 21.33 4.49
CA GLU A 246 2.54 20.83 3.91
C GLU A 246 2.88 19.49 4.54
N VAL A 247 3.31 18.55 3.71
CA VAL A 247 3.73 17.22 4.11
C VAL A 247 5.12 16.98 3.55
N GLN A 248 6.06 16.75 4.45
CA GLN A 248 7.40 16.32 4.12
C GLN A 248 7.54 14.84 4.51
N LEU A 249 8.22 14.07 3.68
CA LEU A 249 8.51 12.68 4.01
C LEU A 249 9.98 12.53 4.37
N SER A 250 10.23 11.90 5.51
CA SER A 250 11.55 11.34 5.77
C SER A 250 11.70 10.02 5.01
N ALA A 251 12.94 9.65 4.67
CA ALA A 251 13.24 8.36 4.01
C ALA A 251 12.74 7.14 4.81
N ALA A 252 12.57 7.27 6.13
CA ALA A 252 12.03 6.23 7.00
C ALA A 252 10.50 6.09 6.94
N GLN A 253 9.80 7.07 6.36
CA GLN A 253 8.34 7.11 6.25
C GLN A 253 7.85 6.94 4.81
N ASP A 254 8.72 7.21 3.83
CA ASP A 254 8.43 7.08 2.41
C ASP A 254 8.36 5.61 1.98
N SER A 255 7.13 5.11 1.80
CA SER A 255 6.87 3.76 1.30
C SER A 255 7.59 3.42 0.00
N LYS A 256 7.70 4.38 -0.93
CA LYS A 256 8.28 4.14 -2.25
C LYS A 256 9.79 3.97 -2.14
N GLN A 257 10.46 4.84 -1.37
CA GLN A 257 11.89 4.69 -1.09
C GLN A 257 12.20 3.41 -0.32
N ILE A 258 11.39 3.06 0.70
CA ILE A 258 11.56 1.80 1.45
C ILE A 258 11.44 0.60 0.50
N LYS A 259 10.45 0.63 -0.40
CA LYS A 259 10.23 -0.42 -1.40
C LYS A 259 11.40 -0.56 -2.36
N GLU A 260 11.88 0.55 -2.93
CA GLU A 260 13.01 0.57 -3.86
C GLU A 260 14.30 0.10 -3.18
N LYS A 261 14.50 0.48 -1.92
CA LYS A 261 15.61 0.00 -1.09
C LYS A 261 15.51 -1.51 -0.84
N ASP A 262 14.36 -2.01 -0.39
CA ASP A 262 14.13 -3.44 -0.15
C ASP A 262 14.38 -4.25 -1.44
N ARG A 263 13.93 -3.75 -2.60
CA ARG A 263 14.14 -4.39 -3.91
C ARG A 263 15.61 -4.41 -4.32
N THR A 264 16.32 -3.29 -4.12
CA THR A 264 17.75 -3.19 -4.43
C THR A 264 18.57 -4.14 -3.57
N GLU A 265 18.28 -4.20 -2.27
CA GLU A 265 18.97 -5.11 -1.35
C GLU A 265 18.75 -6.59 -1.72
N VAL A 266 17.51 -6.98 -2.07
CA VAL A 266 17.21 -8.34 -2.54
C VAL A 266 17.99 -8.69 -3.82
N GLN A 267 18.10 -7.76 -4.77
CA GLN A 267 18.91 -7.99 -5.97
C GLN A 267 20.39 -8.18 -5.67
N LEU A 268 20.95 -7.37 -4.76
CA LEU A 268 22.34 -7.49 -4.34
C LEU A 268 22.59 -8.84 -3.66
N LEU A 269 21.71 -9.26 -2.75
CA LEU A 269 21.80 -10.55 -2.07
C LEU A 269 21.74 -11.72 -3.05
N TRP A 270 20.84 -11.65 -4.05
CA TRP A 270 20.76 -12.66 -5.10
C TRP A 270 22.02 -12.71 -5.97
N PHE A 271 22.58 -11.55 -6.31
CA PHE A 271 23.84 -11.47 -7.05
C PHE A 271 25.02 -12.02 -6.25
N GLU A 272 25.10 -11.75 -4.95
CA GLU A 272 26.12 -12.32 -4.06
C GLU A 272 26.00 -13.84 -3.97
N LEU A 273 24.78 -14.37 -3.86
CA LEU A 273 24.53 -15.81 -3.89
C LEU A 273 24.99 -16.41 -5.23
N ARG A 274 24.61 -15.80 -6.35
CA ARG A 274 25.05 -16.20 -7.70
C ARG A 274 26.57 -16.25 -7.80
N LYS A 275 27.27 -15.20 -7.36
CA LYS A 275 28.73 -15.13 -7.41
C LYS A 275 29.37 -16.24 -6.60
N ARG A 276 28.79 -16.57 -5.44
CA ARG A 276 29.36 -17.59 -4.54
C ARG A 276 29.06 -19.02 -5.00
N VAL A 277 27.84 -19.26 -5.49
CA VAL A 277 27.35 -20.59 -5.87
C VAL A 277 27.74 -20.94 -7.32
N GLY A 278 27.95 -19.94 -8.16
CA GLY A 278 28.41 -20.10 -9.55
C GLY A 278 29.78 -20.80 -9.68
N GLU A 279 30.53 -20.94 -8.58
CA GLU A 279 31.75 -21.76 -8.52
C GLU A 279 31.44 -23.28 -8.60
N PHE A 280 30.21 -23.69 -8.27
CA PHE A 280 29.82 -25.10 -8.12
C PHE A 280 28.77 -25.56 -9.14
N LEU A 281 27.98 -24.63 -9.70
CA LEU A 281 26.95 -24.96 -10.70
C LEU A 281 26.60 -23.78 -11.60
N ASP A 282 25.97 -24.07 -12.73
CA ASP A 282 25.41 -23.04 -13.61
C ASP A 282 24.17 -22.39 -12.96
N PHE A 283 24.42 -21.32 -12.21
CA PHE A 283 23.37 -20.59 -11.49
C PHE A 283 22.36 -19.92 -12.42
N ASP A 284 22.73 -19.66 -13.68
CA ASP A 284 21.82 -19.01 -14.65
C ASP A 284 20.72 -19.98 -15.13
N ALA A 285 20.94 -21.30 -14.99
CA ALA A 285 19.94 -22.33 -15.26
C ALA A 285 18.69 -22.22 -14.35
N LEU A 286 18.80 -21.56 -13.18
CA LEU A 286 17.68 -21.37 -12.25
C LEU A 286 16.59 -20.44 -12.79
N LYS A 287 16.84 -19.66 -13.85
CA LYS A 287 15.86 -18.78 -14.53
C LYS A 287 15.03 -17.88 -13.59
N VAL A 288 15.57 -17.51 -12.44
CA VAL A 288 14.92 -16.59 -11.50
C VAL A 288 15.02 -15.17 -12.07
N ASN A 289 13.90 -14.67 -12.60
CA ASN A 289 13.85 -13.34 -13.18
C ASN A 289 13.76 -12.24 -12.10
N ARG A 290 14.07 -11.00 -12.51
CA ARG A 290 14.06 -9.83 -11.64
C ARG A 290 12.68 -9.57 -11.03
N ASP A 291 11.62 -9.77 -11.80
CA ASP A 291 10.25 -9.43 -11.35
C ASP A 291 9.78 -10.37 -10.24
N SER A 292 10.22 -11.63 -10.26
CA SER A 292 9.99 -12.60 -9.18
C SER A 292 10.71 -12.18 -7.89
N LEU A 293 11.96 -11.72 -8.00
CA LEU A 293 12.71 -11.18 -6.85
C LEU A 293 12.04 -9.93 -6.28
N PHE A 294 11.54 -9.04 -7.13
CA PHE A 294 10.79 -7.87 -6.71
C PHE A 294 9.46 -8.23 -6.05
N SER A 295 8.74 -9.22 -6.57
CA SER A 295 7.51 -9.73 -5.95
C SER A 295 7.78 -10.31 -4.55
N MET A 296 8.84 -11.11 -4.41
CA MET A 296 9.28 -11.64 -3.11
C MET A 296 9.71 -10.52 -2.14
N SER A 297 10.42 -9.51 -2.63
CA SER A 297 10.79 -8.34 -1.82
C SER A 297 9.56 -7.56 -1.34
N ASP A 298 8.59 -7.33 -2.22
CA ASP A 298 7.34 -6.64 -1.93
C ASP A 298 6.47 -7.41 -0.92
N THR A 299 6.57 -8.74 -0.90
CA THR A 299 5.81 -9.63 -0.01
C THR A 299 6.49 -9.80 1.35
N PHE A 300 7.77 -10.15 1.36
CA PHE A 300 8.49 -10.61 2.57
C PHE A 300 9.49 -9.58 3.13
N GLY A 301 9.91 -8.61 2.32
CA GLY A 301 10.95 -7.63 2.64
C GLY A 301 12.38 -8.18 2.58
N ALA A 302 13.36 -7.26 2.51
CA ALA A 302 14.76 -7.62 2.34
C ALA A 302 15.37 -8.37 3.53
N LYS A 303 14.93 -8.06 4.77
CA LYS A 303 15.45 -8.72 5.99
C LYS A 303 15.18 -10.22 5.99
N THR A 304 13.94 -10.62 5.69
CA THR A 304 13.55 -12.04 5.61
C THR A 304 14.29 -12.73 4.46
N PHE A 305 14.40 -12.05 3.32
CA PHE A 305 15.13 -12.56 2.16
C PHE A 305 16.61 -12.82 2.47
N LYS A 306 17.26 -11.90 3.16
CA LYS A 306 18.64 -12.03 3.61
C LYS A 306 18.86 -13.28 4.46
N GLN A 307 17.95 -13.56 5.38
CA GLN A 307 18.05 -14.76 6.22
C GLN A 307 18.01 -16.04 5.37
N VAL A 308 17.03 -16.16 4.47
CA VAL A 308 16.90 -17.34 3.59
C VAL A 308 18.12 -17.50 2.66
N VAL A 309 18.62 -16.40 2.10
CA VAL A 309 19.82 -16.43 1.25
C VAL A 309 21.07 -16.83 2.02
N GLU A 310 21.25 -16.33 3.25
CA GLU A 310 22.39 -16.73 4.07
C GLU A 310 22.29 -18.21 4.50
N GLU A 311 21.10 -18.72 4.81
CA GLU A 311 20.88 -20.15 5.07
C GLU A 311 21.26 -21.01 3.85
N LEU A 312 20.82 -20.60 2.65
CA LEU A 312 21.19 -21.26 1.39
C LEU A 312 22.70 -21.22 1.14
N LYS A 313 23.33 -20.06 1.34
CA LYS A 313 24.77 -19.87 1.17
C LYS A 313 25.57 -20.76 2.11
N GLN A 314 25.15 -20.93 3.36
CA GLN A 314 25.78 -21.87 4.29
C GLN A 314 25.60 -23.33 3.84
N ALA A 315 24.41 -23.70 3.33
CA ALA A 315 24.17 -25.03 2.80
C ALA A 315 25.10 -25.36 1.62
N PHE A 316 25.31 -24.40 0.71
CA PHE A 316 26.28 -24.54 -0.39
C PHE A 316 27.73 -24.61 0.09
N LEU A 317 28.12 -23.86 1.12
CA LEU A 317 29.47 -23.95 1.68
C LEU A 317 29.77 -25.33 2.29
N HIS A 318 28.77 -25.95 2.92
CA HIS A 318 28.92 -27.22 3.58
C HIS A 318 28.85 -28.42 2.62
N HIS A 319 27.90 -28.41 1.67
CA HIS A 319 27.62 -29.54 0.79
C HIS A 319 28.09 -29.37 -0.65
N ARG A 320 28.50 -28.15 -1.07
CA ARG A 320 28.96 -27.83 -2.43
C ARG A 320 28.00 -28.39 -3.51
N GLU A 321 28.51 -29.21 -4.42
CA GLU A 321 27.77 -29.81 -5.53
C GLU A 321 26.76 -30.88 -5.06
N ASP A 322 27.03 -31.56 -3.94
CA ASP A 322 26.15 -32.61 -3.39
C ASP A 322 24.79 -32.07 -2.93
N LEU A 323 24.67 -30.74 -2.77
CA LEU A 323 23.41 -30.09 -2.41
C LEU A 323 22.31 -30.32 -3.47
N ILE A 324 22.68 -30.52 -4.73
CA ILE A 324 21.74 -30.84 -5.82
C ILE A 324 21.01 -32.16 -5.56
N HIS A 325 21.69 -33.11 -4.92
CA HIS A 325 21.14 -34.42 -4.59
C HIS A 325 20.43 -34.45 -3.24
N SER A 326 20.47 -33.34 -2.49
CA SER A 326 19.80 -33.23 -1.20
C SER A 326 18.28 -33.18 -1.39
N SER A 327 17.57 -34.09 -0.72
CA SER A 327 16.10 -34.12 -0.70
C SER A 327 15.48 -32.82 -0.18
N THR A 328 16.22 -32.06 0.64
CA THR A 328 15.76 -30.78 1.19
C THR A 328 15.90 -29.60 0.23
N HIS A 329 16.83 -29.66 -0.71
CA HIS A 329 17.17 -28.55 -1.62
C HIS A 329 16.89 -28.85 -3.09
N LYS A 330 16.52 -30.08 -3.44
CA LYS A 330 16.16 -30.48 -4.80
C LYS A 330 15.16 -29.52 -5.47
N LEU A 331 14.15 -29.09 -4.71
CA LEU A 331 13.13 -28.14 -5.19
C LEU A 331 13.70 -26.75 -5.53
N PHE A 332 14.81 -26.33 -4.92
CA PHE A 332 15.48 -25.08 -5.30
C PHE A 332 16.01 -25.13 -6.74
N PHE A 333 16.44 -26.30 -7.20
CA PHE A 333 16.96 -26.46 -8.56
C PHE A 333 15.85 -26.71 -9.60
N GLU A 334 14.77 -27.38 -9.21
CA GLU A 334 13.64 -27.68 -10.10
C GLU A 334 12.67 -26.49 -10.22
N GLU A 335 12.32 -25.87 -9.08
CA GLU A 335 11.34 -24.78 -8.99
C GLU A 335 11.81 -23.69 -8.00
N PRO A 336 12.89 -22.94 -8.34
CA PRO A 336 13.54 -22.02 -7.41
C PRO A 336 12.61 -20.96 -6.83
N ILE A 337 11.70 -20.41 -7.64
CA ILE A 337 10.75 -19.39 -7.19
C ILE A 337 9.82 -19.97 -6.12
N PHE A 338 9.28 -21.17 -6.36
CA PHE A 338 8.38 -21.83 -5.42
C PHE A 338 9.11 -22.21 -4.13
N TYR A 339 10.31 -22.77 -4.24
CA TYR A 339 11.16 -23.05 -3.09
C TYR A 339 11.42 -21.80 -2.25
N LEU A 340 11.86 -20.70 -2.88
CA LEU A 340 12.14 -19.45 -2.18
C LEU A 340 10.90 -18.92 -1.48
N HIS A 341 9.74 -18.90 -2.14
CA HIS A 341 8.48 -18.52 -1.50
C HIS A 341 8.16 -19.37 -0.27
N GLN A 342 8.35 -20.69 -0.33
CA GLN A 342 8.13 -21.55 0.83
C GLN A 342 9.08 -21.23 1.99
N GLN A 343 10.37 -21.03 1.71
CA GLN A 343 11.35 -20.72 2.75
C GLN A 343 11.14 -19.33 3.34
N LEU A 344 10.81 -18.34 2.53
CA LEU A 344 10.52 -16.98 2.97
C LEU A 344 9.28 -16.97 3.88
N LYS A 345 8.23 -17.68 3.51
CA LYS A 345 7.03 -17.84 4.35
C LYS A 345 7.34 -18.52 5.69
N LYS A 346 8.20 -19.55 5.69
CA LYS A 346 8.66 -20.20 6.94
C LYS A 346 9.52 -19.28 7.79
N ALA A 347 10.42 -18.51 7.18
CA ALA A 347 11.31 -17.60 7.89
C ALA A 347 10.53 -16.43 8.51
N GLN A 348 9.59 -15.85 7.77
CA GLN A 348 8.71 -14.79 8.28
C GLN A 348 7.90 -15.28 9.49
N ALA A 349 7.32 -16.49 9.42
CA ALA A 349 6.59 -17.10 10.54
C ALA A 349 7.46 -17.29 11.78
N LYS A 350 8.72 -17.69 11.63
CA LYS A 350 9.67 -17.79 12.76
C LYS A 350 9.98 -16.43 13.36
N MET A 351 10.16 -15.41 12.53
CA MET A 351 10.47 -14.05 12.97
C MET A 351 9.30 -13.36 13.67
N ALA A 352 8.06 -13.77 13.40
CA ALA A 352 6.88 -13.24 14.08
C ALA A 352 6.68 -13.80 15.51
N ILE A 353 7.31 -14.94 15.83
CA ILE A 353 7.22 -15.62 17.13
C ILE A 353 8.36 -15.21 18.08
N ALA A 354 9.50 -14.79 17.52
CA ALA A 354 10.68 -14.31 18.25
C ALA A 354 10.58 -12.82 18.58
#